data_AF-A0A2D2Q4E7-F1
#
_entry.id   AF-A0A2D2Q4E7-F1
#
_cell.length_a   1.000
_cell.length_b   1.000
_cell.length_c   1.000
_cell.angle_alpha   90.00
_cell.angle_beta   90.00
_cell.angle_gamma   90.00
#
_symmetry.space_group_name_H-M   'P 1'
#
loop_
_entity.id
_entity.type
_entity.pdbx_description
1 polymer ?
#
loop_
_entity_poly.entity_id
_entity_poly.type
_entity_poly.pdbx_seq_one_letter_code
_entity_poly.pdbx_strand_id
1 'polypeptide(L)' 'MRGNGWIDIDTGAYHHRSGWLTALDWSRQWVWQMNVLHGGIRQGGLEEFVVDVATVGCSKSE' A
#
# COMPACT_ATOMS: atom_id res chain seq x y z
N MET A 1 -2.16 11.28 -10.28
CA MET A 1 -2.90 10.89 -11.51
C MET A 1 -3.20 9.40 -11.41
N ARG A 2 -4.36 8.94 -11.89
CA ARG A 2 -4.69 7.51 -11.97
C ARG A 2 -4.78 7.13 -13.45
N GLY A 3 -4.00 6.14 -13.87
CA GLY A 3 -4.15 5.50 -15.17
C GLY A 3 -4.97 4.22 -15.05
N ASN A 4 -5.56 3.76 -16.14
CA ASN A 4 -6.20 2.44 -16.17
C ASN A 4 -5.17 1.36 -15.82
N GLY A 5 -5.50 0.50 -14.85
CA GLY A 5 -4.61 -0.56 -14.38
C GLY A 5 -3.43 -0.09 -13.52
N TRP A 6 -3.38 1.19 -13.14
CA TRP A 6 -2.35 1.67 -12.21
C TRP A 6 -2.68 1.25 -10.79
N ILE A 7 -1.68 0.70 -10.11
CA ILE A 7 -1.70 0.38 -8.70
C ILE A 7 -0.51 1.07 -8.04
N ASP A 8 -0.79 1.83 -6.99
CA ASP A 8 0.27 2.47 -6.19
C ASP A 8 0.72 1.49 -5.12
N ILE A 9 2.02 1.16 -5.14
CA ILE A 9 2.64 0.20 -4.21
C ILE A 9 3.76 0.82 -3.40
N ASP A 10 4.07 2.11 -3.60
CA ASP A 10 5.07 2.78 -2.77
C ASP A 10 4.43 3.24 -1.45
N THR A 11 4.79 2.57 -0.37
CA THR A 11 4.31 2.88 1.00
C THR A 11 5.37 3.55 1.86
N GLY A 12 6.46 4.04 1.25
CA GLY A 12 7.50 4.80 1.95
C GLY A 12 8.44 3.93 2.78
N ALA A 13 9.01 2.88 2.17
CA ALA A 13 9.95 1.96 2.82
C ALA A 13 11.15 2.71 3.43
N TYR A 14 11.62 3.77 2.77
CA TYR A 14 12.73 4.61 3.22
C TYR A 14 12.29 5.91 3.91
N HIS A 15 10.98 6.12 4.10
CA HIS A 15 10.50 7.31 4.79
C HIS A 15 10.67 7.14 6.30
N HIS A 16 11.38 8.08 6.93
CA HIS A 16 11.81 8.00 8.34
C HIS A 16 10.70 7.81 9.39
N ARG A 17 9.43 8.06 9.03
CA ARG A 17 8.26 7.86 9.89
C ARG A 17 7.34 6.71 9.45
N SER A 18 7.44 6.25 8.19
CA SER A 18 6.56 5.17 7.69
C SER A 18 7.27 3.83 7.83
N GLY A 19 8.32 3.60 7.03
CA GLY A 19 9.06 2.36 7.00
C GLY A 19 8.32 1.19 6.35
N TRP A 20 7.15 1.38 5.74
CA TRP A 20 6.40 0.29 5.13
C TRP A 20 6.88 0.00 3.71
N LEU A 21 7.27 -1.25 3.48
CA LEU A 21 7.55 -1.82 2.16
C LEU A 21 6.38 -2.72 1.75
N THR A 22 5.86 -2.53 0.54
CA THR A 22 4.77 -3.35 -0.02
C THR A 22 5.27 -4.19 -1.17
N ALA A 23 4.89 -5.47 -1.19
CA ALA A 23 5.10 -6.38 -2.31
C ALA A 23 3.76 -6.98 -2.74
N LEU A 24 3.55 -7.01 -4.05
CA LEU A 24 2.34 -7.54 -4.69
C LEU A 24 2.68 -8.82 -5.46
N ASP A 25 2.09 -9.94 -5.04
CA ASP A 25 2.05 -11.16 -5.84
C ASP A 25 0.80 -11.13 -6.71
N TRP A 26 1.00 -10.76 -7.98
CA TRP A 26 -0.11 -10.69 -8.95
C TRP A 26 -0.68 -12.06 -9.31
N SER A 27 0.13 -13.13 -9.26
CA SER A 27 -0.36 -14.47 -9.62
C SER A 27 -1.32 -14.99 -8.56
N ARG A 28 -1.06 -14.68 -7.29
CA ARG A 28 -1.88 -15.12 -6.16
C ARG A 28 -2.88 -14.07 -5.67
N GLN A 29 -2.87 -12.87 -6.27
CA GLN A 29 -3.65 -11.72 -5.81
C GLN A 29 -3.44 -11.50 -4.30
N TRP A 30 -2.17 -11.46 -3.88
CA TRP A 30 -1.78 -11.43 -2.48
C TRP A 30 -0.81 -10.28 -2.21
N VAL A 31 -0.97 -9.62 -1.06
CA VAL A 31 -0.15 -8.49 -0.63
C VAL A 31 0.67 -8.89 0.59
N TRP A 32 1.94 -8.48 0.57
CA TRP A 32 2.85 -8.56 1.70
C TRP A 32 3.33 -7.17 2.07
N GLN A 33 3.28 -6.84 3.36
CA GLN A 33 3.81 -5.59 3.87
C GLN A 33 4.70 -5.83 5.08
N MET A 34 5.88 -5.20 5.07
CA MET A 34 6.83 -5.23 6.17
C MET A 34 7.22 -3.81 6.57
N ASN A 35 7.24 -3.54 7.87
CA ASN A 35 7.78 -2.32 8.41
C ASN A 35 9.27 -2.50 8.71
N VAL A 36 10.14 -1.83 7.96
CA VAL A 36 11.61 -1.97 8.11
C VAL A 36 12.15 -1.32 9.38
N LEU A 37 11.39 -0.41 10.01
CA LEU A 37 11.81 0.29 11.22
C LEU A 37 11.45 -0.48 12.50
N HIS A 38 10.28 -1.15 12.51
CA HIS A 38 9.73 -1.78 13.71
C HIS A 38 9.53 -3.31 13.57
N GLY A 39 9.80 -3.89 12.39
CA GLY A 39 9.68 -5.33 12.13
C GLY A 39 8.24 -5.85 12.02
N GLY A 40 7.23 -4.98 11.96
CA GLY A 40 5.83 -5.39 11.80
C GLY A 40 5.56 -6.02 10.43
N ILE A 41 4.81 -7.12 10.41
CA ILE A 41 4.42 -7.82 9.17
C ILE A 41 2.90 -7.90 9.09
N ARG A 42 2.34 -7.60 7.92
CA ARG A 42 0.94 -7.87 7.59
C ARG A 42 0.82 -8.37 6.15
N GLN A 43 -0.16 -9.20 5.91
CA GLN A 43 -0.39 -9.82 4.60
C GLN A 43 -1.85 -10.24 4.46
N GLY A 44 -2.31 -10.42 3.23
CA GLY A 44 -3.66 -10.90 2.94
C GLY A 44 -4.00 -10.77 1.47
N GLY A 45 -5.28 -11.02 1.15
CA GLY A 45 -5.80 -10.91 -0.21
C GLY A 45 -5.73 -9.47 -0.73
N LEU A 46 -5.50 -9.30 -2.04
CA LEU A 46 -5.36 -7.97 -2.66
C LEU A 46 -6.54 -7.04 -2.35
N GLU A 47 -7.75 -7.59 -2.35
CA GLU A 47 -9.00 -6.89 -2.06
C GLU A 47 -9.08 -6.28 -0.65
N GLU A 48 -8.35 -6.81 0.33
CA GLU A 48 -8.29 -6.26 1.68
C GLU A 48 -7.34 -5.05 1.79
N PHE A 49 -6.38 -4.95 0.87
CA PHE A 49 -5.29 -3.97 0.91
C PHE A 49 -5.42 -2.88 -0.16
N VAL A 50 -6.36 -3.02 -1.10
CA VAL A 50 -6.63 -2.04 -2.15
C VAL A 50 -7.81 -1.19 -1.78
N VAL A 51 -7.66 0.10 -2.03
CA VAL A 51 -8.76 1.06 -1.95
C VAL A 51 -8.75 1.92 -3.21
N ASP A 52 -9.94 2.25 -3.71
CA ASP A 52 -10.03 3.18 -4.81
C ASP A 52 -9.73 4.59 -4.31
N VAL A 53 -8.69 5.22 -4.85
CA VAL A 53 -8.29 6.58 -4.47
C VAL A 53 -9.41 7.60 -4.69
N ALA A 54 -10.37 7.33 -5.60
CA ALA A 54 -11.54 8.18 -5.79
C ALA A 54 -12.61 8.02 -4.69
N THR A 55 -12.64 6.89 -3.99
CA THR A 55 -13.60 6.62 -2.92
C THR A 55 -13.05 7.00 -1.54
N VAL A 56 -11.72 7.06 -1.38
CA VAL A 56 -11.07 7.65 -0.21
C VAL A 56 -10.99 9.16 -0.40
N GLY A 57 -12.03 9.86 0.04
CA GLY A 57 -12.06 11.31 0.03
C GLY A 57 -10.78 11.91 0.64
N CYS A 58 -10.09 12.75 -0.12
CA CYS A 58 -9.01 13.58 0.38
C CYS A 58 -9.61 14.59 1.38
N SER A 59 -9.57 14.29 2.68
CA SER A 59 -9.61 15.36 3.67
C SER A 59 -8.29 16.12 3.54
N LYS A 60 -8.27 17.16 2.70
CA LYS A 60 -7.22 18.17 2.82
C LYS A 60 -7.35 18.75 4.22
N SER A 61 -6.42 18.42 5.10
CA SER A 61 -6.14 19.24 6.27
C SER A 61 -5.58 20.57 5.75
N GLU A 62 -6.35 21.65 5.94
CA GLU A 62 -5.88 23.04 5.85
C GLU A 62 -4.69 23.29 6.79
#